data_AF-A0A0R0JY49-F1
#
_entry.id   AF-A0A0R0JY49-F1
#
_cell.length_a   1.000
_cell.length_b   1.000
_cell.length_c   1.000
_cell.angle_alpha   90.00
_cell.angle_beta   90.00
_cell.angle_gamma   90.00
#
_symmetry.space_group_name_H-M   'P 1'
#
loop_
_entity.id
_entity.type
_entity.pdbx_description
1 polymer ?
#
loop_
_entity_poly.entity_id
_entity_poly.type
_entity_poly.pdbx_seq_one_letter_code
_entity_poly.pdbx_strand_id
1 'polypeptide(L)'
;MWPALIAKAKEGGLDVIQTYVFWNLHEPQHGRIQYILNFNNLYLKVKKGFPFWLHDVPDIVYRTDNEPFTIDNEYQYVEKAFGEEGSQYVEWAAKMEVGLKTGVPWVMCKQTDVPDPLINACNGMRCGETFTGPNSPNNYQVYGGEPYIRSAEDIAFRVTLFIARKNGSYSNFSLGQLQEGYVFEEEGKCVAFLVNNDHVKMFTVQFRNRSYELPPKSISILSDCQNVTFNTATQFLDVIPNLDRTTLISNSLLEQMNVTKDTSDYLWFEHNLSCSESKLSVQSAAHVTHAFADGTYLGGAHGSQDVKSFTTQVPLTLNEGANNISILSVMDAGAFLERRPSIIKA
;
A
#
# COMPACT_ATOMS: atom_id res chain seq x y z
N MET A 1 -18.26 -5.24 -4.50
CA MET A 1 -16.98 -4.54 -4.76
C MET A 1 -16.03 -5.38 -5.64
N TRP A 2 -15.73 -6.62 -5.27
CA TRP A 2 -14.67 -7.40 -5.91
C TRP A 2 -14.81 -7.65 -7.43
N PRO A 3 -15.99 -8.07 -7.95
CA PRO A 3 -16.15 -8.19 -9.40
C PRO A 3 -15.89 -6.87 -10.15
N ALA A 4 -16.26 -5.73 -9.55
CA ALA A 4 -16.01 -4.42 -10.14
C ALA A 4 -14.52 -4.02 -10.10
N LEU A 5 -13.80 -4.36 -9.02
CA LEU A 5 -12.35 -4.13 -8.93
C LEU A 5 -11.59 -5.00 -9.95
N ILE A 6 -11.95 -6.27 -10.07
CA ILE A 6 -11.34 -7.20 -11.02
C ILE A 6 -11.68 -6.80 -12.46
N ALA A 7 -12.90 -6.35 -12.73
CA ALA A 7 -13.29 -5.82 -14.04
C ALA A 7 -12.45 -4.58 -14.41
N LYS A 8 -12.32 -3.62 -13.50
CA LYS A 8 -11.47 -2.42 -13.71
C LYS A 8 -10.01 -2.77 -13.90
N ALA A 9 -9.47 -3.75 -13.15
CA ALA A 9 -8.11 -4.23 -13.32
C ALA A 9 -7.90 -4.84 -14.72
N LYS A 10 -8.86 -5.65 -15.18
CA LYS A 10 -8.85 -6.24 -16.52
C LYS A 10 -8.97 -5.18 -17.63
N GLU A 11 -9.89 -4.22 -17.47
CA GLU A 11 -10.00 -3.05 -18.37
C GLU A 11 -8.67 -2.27 -18.41
N GLY A 12 -8.04 -2.12 -17.24
CA GLY A 12 -6.70 -1.59 -16.98
C GLY A 12 -5.54 -2.29 -17.71
N GLY A 13 -5.78 -3.44 -18.34
CA GLY A 13 -4.77 -4.23 -19.02
C GLY A 13 -3.97 -5.16 -18.10
N LEU A 14 -4.45 -5.46 -16.88
CA LEU A 14 -3.79 -6.41 -15.99
C LEU A 14 -4.16 -7.87 -16.34
N ASP A 15 -3.13 -8.70 -16.53
CA ASP A 15 -3.28 -10.15 -16.76
C ASP A 15 -3.33 -10.96 -15.44
N VAL A 16 -2.76 -10.42 -14.36
CA VAL A 16 -2.61 -11.11 -13.06
C VAL A 16 -3.02 -10.18 -11.93
N ILE A 17 -3.79 -10.70 -10.98
CA ILE A 17 -4.03 -10.04 -9.68
C ILE A 17 -3.16 -10.73 -8.64
N GLN A 18 -2.35 -9.95 -7.95
CA GLN A 18 -1.59 -10.43 -6.80
C GLN A 18 -2.31 -10.03 -5.51
N THR A 19 -2.49 -10.98 -4.59
CA THR A 19 -3.02 -10.70 -3.25
C THR A 19 -2.39 -11.62 -2.23
N TYR A 20 -2.03 -11.06 -1.08
CA TYR A 20 -1.66 -11.85 0.08
C TYR A 20 -2.85 -12.66 0.61
N VAL A 21 -2.52 -13.68 1.40
CA VAL A 21 -3.46 -14.40 2.25
C VAL A 21 -3.21 -13.93 3.67
N PHE A 22 -4.28 -13.49 4.31
CA PHE A 22 -4.27 -12.88 5.64
C PHE A 22 -4.65 -13.93 6.68
N TRP A 23 -3.64 -14.59 7.26
CA TRP A 23 -3.88 -15.70 8.19
C TRP A 23 -4.66 -15.23 9.42
N ASN A 24 -4.34 -14.05 9.97
CA ASN A 24 -5.11 -13.40 11.04
C ASN A 24 -6.62 -13.29 10.74
N LEU A 25 -7.01 -13.01 9.49
CA LEU A 25 -8.41 -12.95 9.08
C LEU A 25 -9.03 -14.35 8.94
N HIS A 26 -8.27 -15.32 8.41
CA HIS A 26 -8.75 -16.68 8.18
C HIS A 26 -8.76 -17.55 9.45
N GLU A 27 -8.00 -17.19 10.49
CA GLU A 27 -7.98 -17.89 11.77
C GLU A 27 -7.89 -16.88 12.92
N PRO A 28 -8.95 -16.09 13.18
CA PRO A 28 -8.93 -15.04 14.21
C PRO A 28 -8.83 -15.60 15.63
N GLN A 29 -9.14 -16.89 15.81
CA GLN A 29 -8.95 -17.64 17.05
C GLN A 29 -8.37 -19.01 16.69
N HIS A 30 -7.47 -19.52 17.51
CA HIS A 30 -6.81 -20.81 17.27
C HIS A 30 -7.84 -21.92 17.01
N GLY A 31 -7.71 -22.59 15.86
CA GLY A 31 -8.59 -23.65 15.37
C GLY A 31 -9.91 -23.18 14.73
N ARG A 32 -10.22 -21.87 14.76
CA ARG A 32 -11.46 -21.33 14.20
C ARG A 32 -11.22 -20.74 12.81
N ILE A 33 -11.36 -21.59 11.79
CA ILE A 33 -11.17 -21.19 10.40
C ILE A 33 -12.40 -20.41 9.88
N GLN A 34 -12.15 -19.25 9.27
CA GLN A 34 -13.12 -18.44 8.56
C GLN A 34 -12.74 -18.32 7.08
N TYR A 35 -13.65 -18.76 6.20
CA TYR A 35 -13.53 -18.54 4.76
C TYR A 35 -14.18 -17.21 4.41
N ILE A 36 -13.38 -16.15 4.34
CA ILE A 36 -13.88 -14.80 4.10
C ILE A 36 -14.03 -14.52 2.60
N LEU A 37 -13.38 -15.33 1.74
CA LEU A 37 -13.25 -15.05 0.32
C LEU A 37 -13.54 -16.29 -0.52
N ASN A 38 -14.44 -16.15 -1.51
CA ASN A 38 -14.67 -17.14 -2.55
C ASN A 38 -14.22 -16.56 -3.89
N PHE A 39 -13.04 -16.97 -4.36
CA PHE A 39 -12.51 -16.57 -5.65
C PHE A 39 -12.76 -17.68 -6.67
N ASN A 40 -13.58 -17.42 -7.69
CA ASN A 40 -13.58 -18.25 -8.89
C ASN A 40 -12.57 -17.65 -9.89
N ASN A 41 -11.60 -18.47 -10.31
CA ASN A 41 -10.68 -18.23 -11.45
C ASN A 41 -9.64 -17.10 -11.33
N LEU A 42 -8.95 -16.97 -10.18
CA LEU A 42 -7.74 -16.14 -10.10
C LEU A 42 -6.52 -16.92 -9.60
N TYR A 43 -5.36 -16.60 -10.17
CA TYR A 43 -4.06 -17.01 -9.64
C TYR A 43 -3.74 -16.19 -8.39
N LEU A 44 -3.36 -16.84 -7.30
CA LEU A 44 -3.17 -16.25 -5.96
C LEU A 44 -1.70 -16.35 -5.51
N LYS A 45 -1.17 -15.33 -4.81
CA LYS A 45 0.19 -15.31 -4.24
C LYS A 45 0.19 -14.94 -2.75
N VAL A 46 0.31 -15.93 -1.88
CA VAL A 46 0.06 -15.93 -0.42
C VAL A 46 1.14 -15.15 0.39
N LYS A 47 0.78 -14.61 1.58
CA LYS A 47 1.61 -14.24 2.78
C LYS A 47 1.57 -12.77 3.31
N LYS A 48 0.67 -12.45 4.26
CA LYS A 48 0.86 -11.41 5.31
C LYS A 48 -0.11 -11.68 6.49
N GLY A 49 0.18 -11.22 7.71
CA GLY A 49 -0.76 -11.19 8.84
C GLY A 49 -0.80 -12.45 9.71
N PHE A 50 -0.02 -12.48 10.79
CA PHE A 50 -0.10 -13.53 11.81
C PHE A 50 -1.29 -13.30 12.75
N PRO A 51 -2.08 -14.34 13.07
CA PRO A 51 -3.13 -14.19 14.06
C PRO A 51 -2.59 -13.75 15.42
N PHE A 52 -3.29 -12.82 16.07
CA PHE A 52 -2.85 -12.30 17.38
C PHE A 52 -2.66 -13.41 18.42
N TRP A 53 -3.51 -14.45 18.44
CA TRP A 53 -3.40 -15.57 19.38
C TRP A 53 -2.08 -16.33 19.29
N LEU A 54 -1.37 -16.24 18.17
CA LEU A 54 -0.07 -16.89 17.98
C LEU A 54 0.99 -16.30 18.92
N HIS A 55 0.80 -15.05 19.38
CA HIS A 55 1.68 -14.36 20.34
C HIS A 55 1.70 -15.06 21.70
N ASP A 56 0.57 -15.66 22.09
CA ASP A 56 0.40 -16.26 23.41
C ASP A 56 0.81 -17.74 23.44
N VAL A 57 1.31 -18.27 22.31
CA VAL A 57 1.86 -19.63 22.24
C VAL A 57 3.24 -19.66 22.93
N PRO A 58 3.46 -20.54 23.92
CA PRO A 58 4.76 -20.65 24.58
C PRO A 58 5.90 -20.88 23.59
N ASP A 59 7.03 -20.20 23.83
CA ASP A 59 8.25 -20.27 23.02
C ASP A 59 8.11 -19.80 21.56
N ILE A 60 7.00 -19.14 21.22
CA ILE A 60 6.87 -18.48 19.93
C ILE A 60 7.90 -17.35 19.83
N VAL A 61 8.83 -17.48 18.89
CA VAL A 61 9.69 -16.38 18.47
C VAL A 61 9.20 -15.94 17.12
N TYR A 62 8.46 -14.85 17.11
CA TYR A 62 8.25 -14.13 15.87
C TYR A 62 9.63 -13.69 15.37
N ARG A 63 10.01 -14.14 14.16
CA ARG A 63 11.24 -13.73 13.47
C ARG A 63 11.07 -12.33 12.91
N THR A 64 10.86 -11.40 13.83
CA THR A 64 10.25 -10.11 13.60
C THR A 64 10.94 -9.02 14.40
N ASP A 65 12.23 -9.13 14.61
CA ASP A 65 13.01 -8.23 15.46
C ASP A 65 13.84 -7.22 14.64
N ASN A 66 13.31 -6.77 13.49
CA ASN A 66 13.81 -5.58 12.79
C ASN A 66 12.68 -4.74 12.14
N GLU A 67 13.00 -3.49 11.79
CA GLU A 67 12.02 -2.47 11.35
C GLU A 67 11.27 -2.69 10.02
N PRO A 68 11.50 -3.74 9.21
CA PRO A 68 10.59 -4.14 8.13
C PRO A 68 10.18 -5.62 8.22
N PHE A 69 9.03 -5.93 8.82
CA PHE A 69 8.53 -7.31 8.89
C PHE A 69 8.02 -7.78 7.53
N THR A 70 8.65 -8.83 7.02
CA THR A 70 7.90 -9.95 6.47
C THR A 70 8.65 -11.26 6.68
N ILE A 71 7.94 -12.24 7.24
CA ILE A 71 8.43 -13.61 7.35
C ILE A 71 8.19 -14.27 5.99
N ASP A 72 9.26 -14.75 5.37
CA ASP A 72 9.39 -15.31 4.00
C ASP A 72 9.16 -14.34 2.81
N ASN A 73 8.67 -13.13 3.07
CA ASN A 73 8.62 -12.04 2.10
C ASN A 73 9.72 -11.04 2.51
N GLU A 74 10.70 -10.75 1.66
CA GLU A 74 11.84 -9.91 2.04
C GLU A 74 12.66 -10.38 3.27
N TYR A 75 12.71 -11.70 3.51
CA TYR A 75 13.38 -12.28 4.67
C TYR A 75 14.90 -12.01 4.71
N GLN A 76 15.55 -11.76 3.58
CA GLN A 76 16.98 -11.42 3.57
C GLN A 76 17.30 -10.17 4.43
N TYR A 77 16.34 -9.27 4.68
CA TYR A 77 16.56 -8.15 5.60
C TYR A 77 16.77 -8.59 7.06
N VAL A 78 16.11 -9.66 7.50
CA VAL A 78 16.26 -10.23 8.86
C VAL A 78 17.29 -11.34 8.92
N GLU A 79 17.53 -12.05 7.82
CA GLU A 79 18.30 -13.29 7.82
C GLU A 79 19.65 -13.15 8.52
N LYS A 80 20.37 -12.06 8.23
CA LYS A 80 21.67 -11.78 8.83
C LYS A 80 21.62 -11.64 10.36
N ALA A 81 20.49 -11.17 10.92
CA ALA A 81 20.31 -11.06 12.36
C ALA A 81 20.23 -12.44 13.05
N PHE A 82 19.78 -13.46 12.32
CA PHE A 82 19.68 -14.85 12.78
C PHE A 82 20.90 -15.71 12.42
N GLY A 83 21.89 -15.15 11.72
CA GLY A 83 23.10 -15.89 11.33
C GLY A 83 22.78 -17.18 10.57
N GLU A 84 23.40 -18.29 10.99
CA GLU A 84 23.21 -19.60 10.36
C GLU A 84 21.76 -20.11 10.45
N GLU A 85 21.06 -19.82 11.54
CA GLU A 85 19.65 -20.19 11.72
C GLU A 85 18.72 -19.45 10.75
N GLY A 86 19.17 -18.29 10.26
CA GLY A 86 18.52 -17.53 9.20
C GLY A 86 18.54 -18.31 7.88
N SER A 87 19.72 -18.73 7.44
CA SER A 87 19.88 -19.46 6.18
C SER A 87 19.28 -20.88 6.23
N GLN A 88 19.41 -21.58 7.37
CA GLN A 88 18.74 -22.87 7.57
C GLN A 88 17.22 -22.77 7.46
N TYR A 89 16.65 -21.64 7.90
CA TYR A 89 15.22 -21.40 7.76
C TYR A 89 14.80 -21.11 6.33
N VAL A 90 15.57 -20.35 5.56
CA VAL A 90 15.30 -20.13 4.12
C VAL A 90 15.28 -21.47 3.39
N GLU A 91 16.25 -22.36 3.68
CA GLU A 91 16.25 -23.70 3.11
C GLU A 91 15.03 -24.53 3.53
N TRP A 92 14.69 -24.50 4.82
CA TRP A 92 13.55 -25.24 5.35
C TRP A 92 12.23 -24.75 4.73
N ALA A 93 12.04 -23.44 4.66
CA ALA A 93 10.84 -22.81 4.10
C ALA A 93 10.68 -23.19 2.63
N ALA A 94 11.74 -23.05 1.84
CA ALA A 94 11.73 -23.43 0.43
C ALA A 94 11.44 -24.93 0.21
N LYS A 95 12.08 -25.82 0.99
CA LYS A 95 11.82 -27.28 0.94
C LYS A 95 10.38 -27.62 1.30
N MET A 96 9.83 -26.95 2.33
CA MET A 96 8.44 -27.12 2.75
C MET A 96 7.47 -26.71 1.64
N GLU A 97 7.64 -25.53 1.05
CA GLU A 97 6.77 -25.01 -0.01
C GLU A 97 6.79 -25.86 -1.28
N VAL A 98 7.98 -26.22 -1.75
CA VAL A 98 8.15 -27.10 -2.93
C VAL A 98 7.56 -28.48 -2.65
N GLY A 99 7.68 -28.96 -1.41
CA GLY A 99 7.11 -30.22 -0.93
C GLY A 99 5.58 -30.29 -1.03
N LEU A 100 4.88 -29.15 -1.06
CA LEU A 100 3.42 -29.10 -1.23
C LEU A 100 2.96 -29.46 -2.66
N LYS A 101 3.86 -29.54 -3.63
CA LYS A 101 3.59 -29.99 -5.01
C LYS A 101 2.38 -29.30 -5.65
N THR A 102 2.32 -27.98 -5.55
CA THR A 102 1.24 -27.15 -6.12
C THR A 102 1.14 -27.21 -7.64
N GLY A 103 2.20 -27.67 -8.33
CA GLY A 103 2.26 -27.78 -9.79
C GLY A 103 2.60 -26.47 -10.51
N VAL A 104 2.88 -25.39 -9.77
CA VAL A 104 3.26 -24.07 -10.29
C VAL A 104 4.54 -23.56 -9.59
N PRO A 105 5.31 -22.63 -10.20
CA PRO A 105 6.55 -22.11 -9.59
C PRO A 105 6.33 -21.37 -8.27
N TRP A 106 7.31 -21.44 -7.38
CA TRP A 106 7.38 -20.65 -6.15
C TRP A 106 8.31 -19.45 -6.31
N VAL A 107 7.97 -18.35 -5.64
CA VAL A 107 8.70 -17.07 -5.75
C VAL A 107 8.94 -16.49 -4.36
N MET A 108 10.19 -16.17 -4.03
CA MET A 108 10.53 -15.38 -2.84
C MET A 108 11.00 -14.00 -3.24
N CYS A 109 10.35 -12.96 -2.73
CA CYS A 109 10.80 -11.59 -3.00
C CYS A 109 11.94 -11.21 -2.06
N LYS A 110 12.88 -10.42 -2.59
CA LYS A 110 14.00 -9.85 -1.82
C LYS A 110 14.82 -10.91 -1.07
N GLN A 111 14.98 -12.08 -1.69
CA GLN A 111 15.84 -13.17 -1.24
C GLN A 111 16.77 -13.54 -2.41
N THR A 112 18.07 -13.39 -2.26
CA THR A 112 19.04 -13.51 -3.36
C THR A 112 19.66 -14.89 -3.47
N ASP A 113 19.61 -15.66 -2.39
CA ASP A 113 20.12 -17.01 -2.18
C ASP A 113 18.97 -18.03 -2.06
N VAL A 114 17.89 -17.81 -2.82
CA VAL A 114 16.79 -18.78 -2.90
C VAL A 114 17.31 -20.12 -3.43
N PRO A 115 17.00 -21.24 -2.77
CA PRO A 115 17.38 -22.56 -3.29
C PRO A 115 16.49 -22.95 -4.46
N ASP A 116 17.06 -23.63 -5.46
CA ASP A 116 16.28 -24.18 -6.58
C ASP A 116 15.17 -25.13 -6.07
N PRO A 117 13.97 -25.14 -6.69
CA PRO A 117 13.57 -24.44 -7.92
C PRO A 117 12.86 -23.08 -7.68
N LEU A 118 13.07 -22.42 -6.54
CA LEU A 118 12.43 -21.14 -6.27
C LEU A 118 13.02 -20.03 -7.14
N ILE A 119 12.20 -19.02 -7.45
CA ILE A 119 12.61 -17.86 -8.24
C ILE A 119 12.68 -16.65 -7.30
N ASN A 120 13.79 -15.92 -7.30
CA ASN A 120 13.84 -14.66 -6.58
C ASN A 120 13.11 -13.54 -7.34
N ALA A 121 12.54 -12.59 -6.60
CA ALA A 121 11.89 -11.40 -7.16
C ALA A 121 12.43 -10.10 -6.54
N CYS A 122 12.32 -9.00 -7.28
CA CYS A 122 12.66 -7.67 -6.80
C CYS A 122 11.41 -6.90 -6.37
N ASN A 123 11.49 -6.31 -5.18
CA ASN A 123 10.58 -5.26 -4.74
C ASN A 123 11.37 -3.94 -4.68
N GLY A 124 10.81 -2.87 -5.23
CA GLY A 124 11.43 -1.55 -5.17
C GLY A 124 11.07 -0.65 -6.35
N MET A 125 11.34 0.64 -6.21
CA MET A 125 11.00 1.66 -7.21
C MET A 125 11.83 1.57 -8.50
N ARG A 126 13.01 0.95 -8.44
CA ARG A 126 14.03 0.95 -9.48
C ARG A 126 14.49 -0.45 -9.88
N CYS A 127 13.61 -1.45 -9.83
CA CYS A 127 13.98 -2.83 -10.18
C CYS A 127 14.52 -2.97 -11.61
N GLY A 128 14.15 -2.11 -12.57
CA GLY A 128 14.80 -2.10 -13.89
C GLY A 128 16.31 -1.79 -13.82
N GLU A 129 16.76 -1.08 -12.79
CA GLU A 129 18.16 -0.76 -12.54
C GLU A 129 18.84 -1.70 -11.57
N THR A 130 18.12 -2.17 -10.56
CA THR A 130 18.69 -2.93 -9.46
C THR A 130 18.51 -4.44 -9.57
N PHE A 131 17.56 -4.92 -10.39
CA PHE A 131 17.27 -6.34 -10.53
C PHE A 131 18.12 -7.00 -11.62
N THR A 132 19.18 -7.66 -11.18
CA THR A 132 20.15 -8.36 -12.03
C THR A 132 19.55 -9.58 -12.73
N GLY A 133 18.53 -10.21 -12.14
CA GLY A 133 17.81 -11.33 -12.75
C GLY A 133 17.42 -12.39 -11.75
N PRO A 134 16.72 -13.44 -12.22
CA PRO A 134 16.50 -14.63 -11.43
C PRO A 134 17.84 -15.18 -10.90
N ASN A 135 17.90 -15.52 -9.62
CA ASN A 135 19.04 -16.05 -8.88
C ASN A 135 20.28 -15.15 -8.84
N SER A 136 20.09 -13.82 -8.83
CA SER A 136 21.19 -12.86 -8.73
C SER A 136 21.00 -11.84 -7.58
N PRO A 137 22.09 -11.28 -7.01
CA PRO A 137 22.02 -10.29 -5.95
C PRO A 137 21.44 -8.97 -6.43
N ASN A 138 20.62 -8.32 -5.60
CA ASN A 138 20.02 -7.02 -5.87
C ASN A 138 20.51 -5.98 -4.86
N ASN A 139 20.53 -4.70 -5.28
CA ASN A 139 20.66 -3.55 -4.38
C ASN A 139 19.29 -2.91 -4.10
N TYR A 140 19.07 -2.41 -2.88
CA TYR A 140 17.74 -2.01 -2.41
C TYR A 140 17.69 -0.65 -1.72
N GLN A 141 16.48 -0.06 -1.73
CA GLN A 141 16.10 1.16 -1.00
C GLN A 141 15.15 0.77 0.15
N VAL A 142 15.23 1.48 1.28
CA VAL A 142 14.53 1.21 2.55
C VAL A 142 13.29 2.12 2.68
N TYR A 143 12.24 1.63 3.33
CA TYR A 143 11.04 2.40 3.73
C TYR A 143 11.38 3.41 4.85
N GLY A 144 10.57 4.47 5.01
CA GLY A 144 10.64 5.36 6.20
C GLY A 144 10.69 6.87 5.96
N GLY A 145 10.69 7.33 4.70
CA GLY A 145 10.64 8.76 4.37
C GLY A 145 9.22 9.35 4.33
N GLU A 146 9.14 10.68 4.20
CA GLU A 146 7.90 11.42 3.86
C GLU A 146 7.11 10.69 2.75
N PRO A 147 5.76 10.70 2.77
CA PRO A 147 4.94 10.12 1.72
C PRO A 147 5.37 10.64 0.36
N TYR A 148 6.20 9.85 -0.33
CA TYR A 148 6.67 10.20 -1.64
C TYR A 148 5.51 9.95 -2.59
N ILE A 149 4.76 11.01 -2.92
CA ILE A 149 3.79 10.96 -4.02
C ILE A 149 4.60 10.64 -5.27
N ARG A 150 4.57 9.37 -5.63
CA ARG A 150 5.22 8.90 -6.82
C ARG A 150 4.35 9.32 -7.99
N SER A 151 4.87 10.23 -8.79
CA SER A 151 4.17 10.68 -9.98
C SER A 151 3.94 9.47 -10.89
N ALA A 152 2.80 9.44 -11.57
CA ALA A 152 2.50 8.30 -12.43
C ALA A 152 3.54 8.16 -13.54
N GLU A 153 4.21 9.26 -13.92
CA GLU A 153 5.36 9.34 -14.85
C GLU A 153 6.52 8.52 -14.38
N ASP A 154 6.94 8.66 -13.12
CA ASP A 154 8.01 7.83 -12.60
C ASP A 154 7.56 6.36 -12.53
N ILE A 155 6.31 6.07 -12.16
CA ILE A 155 5.80 4.68 -12.17
C ILE A 155 5.88 4.09 -13.58
N ALA A 156 5.30 4.77 -14.57
CA ALA A 156 5.27 4.35 -15.95
C ALA A 156 6.69 4.16 -16.50
N PHE A 157 7.57 5.14 -16.34
CA PHE A 157 8.97 5.07 -16.78
C PHE A 157 9.74 3.92 -16.12
N ARG A 158 9.48 3.61 -14.85
CA ARG A 158 10.22 2.57 -14.12
C ARG A 158 9.72 1.17 -14.44
N VAL A 159 8.41 1.01 -14.65
CA VAL A 159 7.82 -0.21 -15.21
C VAL A 159 8.35 -0.45 -16.64
N THR A 160 8.33 0.59 -17.47
CA THR A 160 8.92 0.64 -18.82
C THR A 160 10.36 0.17 -18.83
N LEU A 161 11.21 0.79 -18.00
CA LEU A 161 12.64 0.50 -17.95
C LEU A 161 12.91 -0.94 -17.51
N PHE A 162 12.09 -1.46 -16.58
CA PHE A 162 12.14 -2.85 -16.17
C PHE A 162 11.81 -3.80 -17.32
N ILE A 163 10.73 -3.57 -18.04
CA ILE A 163 10.34 -4.40 -19.20
C ILE A 163 11.40 -4.30 -20.31
N ALA A 164 11.85 -3.09 -20.65
CA ALA A 164 12.82 -2.86 -21.71
C ALA A 164 14.16 -3.55 -21.46
N ARG A 165 14.63 -3.56 -20.20
CA ARG A 165 15.86 -4.28 -19.82
C ARG A 165 15.70 -5.79 -19.73
N LYS A 166 14.47 -6.30 -19.67
CA LYS A 166 14.19 -7.74 -19.64
C LYS A 166 13.83 -8.34 -21.00
N ASN A 167 13.64 -7.52 -22.04
CA ASN A 167 13.61 -7.83 -23.49
C ASN A 167 12.65 -6.90 -24.29
N GLY A 168 11.99 -5.92 -23.67
CA GLY A 168 11.02 -5.06 -24.36
C GLY A 168 11.63 -3.93 -25.21
N SER A 169 10.89 -3.51 -26.25
CA SER A 169 11.17 -2.28 -26.99
C SER A 169 10.14 -1.21 -26.61
N TYR A 170 10.56 0.05 -26.53
CA TYR A 170 9.64 1.18 -26.33
C TYR A 170 10.14 2.41 -27.06
N SER A 171 9.22 3.33 -27.32
CA SER A 171 9.52 4.67 -27.85
C SER A 171 8.99 5.74 -26.92
N ASN A 172 9.71 6.86 -26.82
CA ASN A 172 9.24 8.07 -26.15
C ASN A 172 9.25 9.26 -27.12
N PHE A 173 8.38 10.23 -26.88
CA PHE A 173 8.28 11.44 -27.70
C PHE A 173 7.71 12.60 -26.89
N SER A 174 8.04 13.82 -27.29
CA SER A 174 7.43 15.03 -26.73
C SER A 174 6.05 15.24 -27.34
N LEU A 175 5.07 15.54 -26.50
CA LEU A 175 3.70 15.93 -26.86
C LEU A 175 3.45 17.44 -26.66
N GLY A 176 4.39 18.13 -26.02
CA GLY A 176 4.33 19.54 -25.65
C GLY A 176 5.56 19.94 -24.84
N GLN A 177 5.58 21.16 -24.31
CA GLN A 177 6.72 21.64 -23.51
C GLN A 177 6.88 20.86 -22.19
N LEU A 178 5.76 20.47 -21.57
CA LEU A 178 5.72 19.71 -20.31
C LEU A 178 4.92 18.42 -20.47
N GLN A 179 4.73 17.95 -21.71
CA GLN A 179 3.94 16.76 -22.01
C GLN A 179 4.78 15.76 -22.79
N GLU A 180 4.69 14.50 -22.39
CA GLU A 180 5.48 13.39 -22.93
C GLU A 180 4.58 12.20 -23.21
N GLY A 181 4.96 11.40 -24.20
CA GLY A 181 4.29 10.14 -24.52
C GLY A 181 5.28 8.99 -24.50
N TYR A 182 4.87 7.87 -23.93
CA TYR A 182 5.61 6.60 -23.95
C TYR A 182 4.74 5.52 -24.59
N VAL A 183 5.27 4.79 -25.56
CA VAL A 183 4.54 3.74 -26.30
C VAL A 183 5.30 2.43 -26.28
N PHE A 184 4.58 1.37 -25.91
CA PHE A 184 5.00 -0.03 -25.86
C PHE A 184 4.23 -0.77 -26.93
N GLU A 185 4.92 -1.39 -27.87
CA GLU A 185 4.30 -2.19 -28.93
C GLU A 185 4.99 -3.55 -29.03
N GLU A 186 4.18 -4.60 -29.01
CA GLU A 186 4.63 -5.98 -29.21
C GLU A 186 3.49 -6.79 -29.85
N GLU A 187 3.78 -7.52 -30.93
CA GLU A 187 2.84 -8.45 -31.57
C GLU A 187 1.44 -7.88 -31.84
N GLY A 188 1.35 -6.62 -32.26
CA GLY A 188 0.08 -5.94 -32.56
C GLY A 188 -0.70 -5.44 -31.34
N LYS A 189 -0.19 -5.65 -30.12
CA LYS A 189 -0.68 -4.99 -28.90
C LYS A 189 0.06 -3.69 -28.69
N CYS A 190 -0.64 -2.69 -28.16
CA CYS A 190 -0.08 -1.36 -27.92
C CYS A 190 -0.57 -0.81 -26.60
N VAL A 191 0.36 -0.33 -25.76
CA VAL A 191 0.05 0.43 -24.55
C VAL A 191 0.73 1.79 -24.63
N ALA A 192 0.00 2.86 -24.33
CA ALA A 192 0.54 4.22 -24.28
C ALA A 192 0.32 4.88 -22.92
N PHE A 193 1.30 5.68 -22.51
CA PHE A 193 1.23 6.55 -21.34
C PHE A 193 1.38 7.99 -21.82
N LEU A 194 0.36 8.82 -21.60
CA LEU A 194 0.37 10.24 -21.95
C LEU A 194 0.50 11.06 -20.66
N VAL A 195 1.56 11.84 -20.58
CA VAL A 195 2.04 12.53 -19.39
C VAL A 195 1.76 14.01 -19.47
N ASN A 196 1.28 14.60 -18.37
CA ASN A 196 1.31 16.04 -18.15
C ASN A 196 2.09 16.39 -16.88
N ASN A 197 3.31 16.89 -17.07
CA ASN A 197 4.20 17.34 -16.01
C ASN A 197 3.88 18.76 -15.51
N ASP A 198 2.93 19.49 -16.11
CA ASP A 198 2.50 20.81 -15.65
C ASP A 198 1.83 20.70 -14.27
N HIS A 199 2.22 21.58 -13.33
CA HIS A 199 1.73 21.59 -11.95
C HIS A 199 0.37 22.27 -11.79
N VAL A 200 -0.06 23.06 -12.77
CA VAL A 200 -1.20 23.96 -12.64
C VAL A 200 -2.19 23.79 -13.79
N LYS A 201 -1.71 23.55 -15.00
CA LYS A 201 -2.54 23.58 -16.21
C LYS A 201 -2.89 22.19 -16.71
N MET A 202 -4.18 22.01 -16.97
CA MET A 202 -4.66 20.95 -17.84
C MET A 202 -4.18 21.23 -19.28
N PHE A 203 -3.78 20.19 -20.00
CA PHE A 203 -3.28 20.33 -21.37
C PHE A 203 -3.95 19.31 -22.30
N THR A 204 -4.32 19.74 -23.50
CA THR A 204 -4.83 18.84 -24.55
C THR A 204 -3.69 18.45 -25.49
N VAL A 205 -3.32 17.18 -25.51
CA VAL A 205 -2.26 16.64 -26.38
C VAL A 205 -2.85 15.93 -27.59
N GLN A 206 -2.11 15.90 -28.70
CA GLN A 206 -2.43 15.06 -29.88
C GLN A 206 -1.59 13.79 -29.86
N PHE A 207 -2.24 12.63 -29.89
CA PHE A 207 -1.58 11.33 -29.99
C PHE A 207 -2.36 10.43 -30.96
N ARG A 208 -1.69 9.89 -31.99
CA ARG A 208 -2.29 9.03 -33.03
C ARG A 208 -3.59 9.58 -33.64
N ASN A 209 -3.57 10.85 -34.05
CA ASN A 209 -4.72 11.59 -34.60
C ASN A 209 -5.94 11.67 -33.66
N ARG A 210 -5.74 11.52 -32.35
CA ARG A 210 -6.74 11.72 -31.30
C ARG A 210 -6.27 12.76 -30.30
N SER A 211 -7.22 13.50 -29.74
CA SER A 211 -6.97 14.50 -28.72
C SER A 211 -7.24 13.92 -27.33
N TYR A 212 -6.35 14.18 -26.38
CA TYR A 212 -6.49 13.73 -24.99
C TYR A 212 -6.29 14.89 -24.04
N GLU A 213 -7.22 15.09 -23.11
CA GLU A 213 -7.08 16.06 -22.03
C GLU A 213 -6.31 15.40 -20.87
N LEU A 214 -5.26 16.07 -20.42
CA LEU A 214 -4.40 15.61 -19.34
C LEU A 214 -4.46 16.62 -18.18
N PRO A 215 -5.07 16.28 -17.04
CA PRO A 215 -5.03 17.09 -15.82
C PRO A 215 -3.59 17.44 -15.38
N PRO A 216 -3.39 18.48 -14.55
CA PRO A 216 -2.08 18.78 -13.97
C PRO A 216 -1.52 17.57 -13.22
N LYS A 217 -0.21 17.32 -13.35
CA LYS A 217 0.50 16.17 -12.72
C LYS A 217 -0.24 14.85 -12.86
N SER A 218 -0.61 14.51 -14.09
CA SER A 218 -1.37 13.30 -14.36
C SER A 218 -0.82 12.49 -15.51
N ILE A 219 -1.11 11.20 -15.46
CA ILE A 219 -0.98 10.29 -16.58
C ILE A 219 -2.32 9.73 -16.97
N SER A 220 -2.58 9.77 -18.26
CA SER A 220 -3.58 8.94 -18.91
C SER A 220 -2.93 7.67 -19.47
N ILE A 221 -3.42 6.51 -19.04
CA ILE A 221 -3.01 5.18 -19.50
C ILE A 221 -3.98 4.73 -20.59
N LEU A 222 -3.47 4.31 -21.74
CA LEU A 222 -4.25 3.79 -22.87
C LEU A 222 -3.81 2.36 -23.13
N SER A 223 -4.61 1.37 -22.68
CA SER A 223 -4.28 -0.05 -22.80
C SER A 223 -4.34 -0.59 -24.24
N ASP A 224 -4.89 0.19 -25.17
CA ASP A 224 -5.01 -0.10 -26.60
C ASP A 224 -4.41 1.01 -27.50
N CYS A 225 -3.69 1.97 -26.89
CA CYS A 225 -3.20 3.20 -27.52
C CYS A 225 -4.29 4.10 -28.16
N GLN A 226 -5.56 3.91 -27.81
CA GLN A 226 -6.70 4.63 -28.39
C GLN A 226 -7.65 5.25 -27.37
N ASN A 227 -7.95 4.55 -26.27
CA ASN A 227 -8.92 4.96 -25.27
C ASN A 227 -8.25 5.10 -23.91
N VAL A 228 -8.56 6.17 -23.17
CA VAL A 228 -8.04 6.35 -21.81
C VAL A 228 -8.74 5.36 -20.88
N THR A 229 -7.96 4.41 -20.41
CA THR A 229 -8.39 3.37 -19.48
C THR A 229 -8.42 3.86 -18.05
N PHE A 230 -7.45 4.70 -17.69
CA PHE A 230 -7.31 5.26 -16.35
C PHE A 230 -6.55 6.58 -16.41
N ASN A 231 -6.91 7.53 -15.55
CA ASN A 231 -6.11 8.73 -15.31
C ASN A 231 -5.79 8.86 -13.81
N THR A 232 -4.56 9.24 -13.50
CA THR A 232 -4.06 9.25 -12.11
C THR A 232 -4.57 10.40 -11.26
N ALA A 233 -5.22 11.41 -11.84
CA ALA A 233 -5.88 12.48 -11.10
C ALA A 233 -7.29 12.09 -10.59
N THR A 234 -7.77 10.88 -10.90
CA THR A 234 -9.10 10.42 -10.46
C THR A 234 -9.07 10.09 -8.96
N GLN A 235 -9.67 10.95 -8.12
CA GLN A 235 -9.72 10.75 -6.67
C GLN A 235 -10.93 9.90 -6.24
N PHE A 236 -10.74 9.05 -5.22
CA PHE A 236 -11.82 8.37 -4.50
C PHE A 236 -12.14 9.15 -3.22
N LEU A 237 -13.41 9.48 -3.00
CA LEU A 237 -13.90 10.16 -1.79
C LEU A 237 -14.46 9.11 -0.82
N ASP A 238 -13.91 9.05 0.39
CA ASP A 238 -14.49 8.27 1.49
C ASP A 238 -15.49 9.12 2.30
N VAL A 239 -16.43 8.47 2.97
CA VAL A 239 -17.51 9.14 3.71
C VAL A 239 -17.10 9.33 5.17
N ILE A 240 -17.14 10.56 5.66
CA ILE A 240 -16.97 10.87 7.10
C ILE A 240 -18.18 10.29 7.86
N PRO A 241 -17.97 9.46 8.90
CA PRO A 241 -19.05 8.87 9.66
C PRO A 241 -19.89 9.91 10.44
N ASN A 242 -21.02 9.45 10.97
CA ASN A 242 -21.93 10.28 11.76
C ASN A 242 -22.05 9.68 13.17
N LEU A 243 -21.82 10.50 14.19
CA LEU A 243 -21.83 10.15 15.62
C LEU A 243 -23.09 9.42 16.04
N ASP A 244 -24.25 9.78 15.51
CA ASP A 244 -25.53 9.15 15.88
C ASP A 244 -25.64 7.68 15.44
N ARG A 245 -24.72 7.20 14.61
CA ARG A 245 -24.70 5.83 14.08
C ARG A 245 -23.72 4.91 14.80
N THR A 246 -22.87 5.41 15.70
CA THR A 246 -21.94 4.56 16.43
C THR A 246 -22.63 3.85 17.60
N THR A 247 -22.27 2.59 17.82
CA THR A 247 -22.68 1.84 19.02
C THR A 247 -21.62 1.90 20.12
N LEU A 248 -20.43 2.42 19.83
CA LEU A 248 -19.31 2.48 20.77
C LEU A 248 -19.13 3.91 21.27
N ILE A 249 -19.51 4.15 22.53
CA ILE A 249 -19.37 5.43 23.22
C ILE A 249 -18.52 5.21 24.47
N SER A 250 -17.51 6.05 24.67
CA SER A 250 -16.61 6.00 25.81
C SER A 250 -16.35 7.40 26.36
N ASN A 251 -16.25 7.52 27.69
CA ASN A 251 -15.88 8.77 28.37
C ASN A 251 -14.35 8.99 28.41
N SER A 252 -13.58 8.08 27.82
CA SER A 252 -12.13 8.19 27.67
C SER A 252 -11.70 7.78 26.27
N LEU A 253 -10.59 8.36 25.80
CA LEU A 253 -9.98 7.97 24.52
C LEU A 253 -9.53 6.51 24.61
N LEU A 254 -10.03 5.70 23.66
CA LEU A 254 -9.71 4.28 23.58
C LEU A 254 -8.49 4.07 22.69
N GLU A 255 -7.64 3.12 23.07
CA GLU A 255 -6.47 2.75 22.28
C GLU A 255 -6.93 1.97 21.02
N GLN A 256 -6.40 2.35 19.86
CA GLN A 256 -6.93 1.87 18.57
C GLN A 256 -6.83 0.36 18.40
N MET A 257 -5.68 -0.25 18.70
CA MET A 257 -5.49 -1.70 18.53
C MET A 257 -6.44 -2.50 19.43
N ASN A 258 -6.70 -2.01 20.64
CA ASN A 258 -7.63 -2.63 21.57
C ASN A 258 -9.09 -2.53 21.09
N VAL A 259 -9.46 -1.46 20.39
CA VAL A 259 -10.81 -1.27 19.82
C VAL A 259 -11.00 -2.06 18.54
N THR A 260 -10.08 -1.89 17.57
CA THR A 260 -10.21 -2.49 16.24
C THR A 260 -9.84 -3.97 16.24
N LYS A 261 -9.08 -4.45 17.24
CA LYS A 261 -8.56 -5.82 17.29
C LYS A 261 -7.86 -6.22 15.99
N ASP A 262 -7.13 -5.28 15.39
CA ASP A 262 -6.46 -5.44 14.09
C ASP A 262 -7.41 -5.83 12.93
N THR A 263 -8.72 -5.56 13.06
CA THR A 263 -9.70 -5.81 11.99
C THR A 263 -9.88 -4.62 11.05
N SER A 264 -9.35 -3.45 11.42
CA SER A 264 -9.33 -2.24 10.59
C SER A 264 -8.12 -1.37 10.90
N ASP A 265 -7.49 -0.86 9.83
CA ASP A 265 -6.43 0.16 9.89
C ASP A 265 -6.97 1.52 10.34
N TYR A 266 -8.30 1.72 10.29
CA TYR A 266 -8.96 2.99 10.53
C TYR A 266 -9.75 2.96 11.83
N LEU A 267 -9.62 4.00 12.64
CA LEU A 267 -10.51 4.27 13.76
C LEU A 267 -10.90 5.75 13.77
N TRP A 268 -12.20 6.00 13.80
CA TRP A 268 -12.76 7.33 13.93
C TRP A 268 -12.99 7.66 15.41
N PHE A 269 -12.49 8.81 15.83
CA PHE A 269 -12.76 9.43 17.12
C PHE A 269 -13.65 10.63 16.88
N GLU A 270 -14.80 10.69 17.54
CA GLU A 270 -15.76 11.77 17.34
C GLU A 270 -16.11 12.40 18.68
N HIS A 271 -16.22 13.73 18.67
CA HIS A 271 -16.57 14.50 19.86
C HIS A 271 -17.34 15.77 19.50
N ASN A 272 -18.40 16.05 20.25
CA ASN A 272 -19.15 17.30 20.12
C ASN A 272 -18.54 18.37 21.03
N LEU A 273 -17.96 19.40 20.42
CA LEU A 273 -17.39 20.54 21.12
C LEU A 273 -18.38 21.71 21.12
N SER A 274 -18.60 22.28 22.30
CA SER A 274 -19.42 23.48 22.50
C SER A 274 -18.61 24.71 22.93
N CYS A 275 -17.29 24.58 23.01
CA CYS A 275 -16.40 25.65 23.45
C CYS A 275 -15.92 26.50 22.27
N SER A 276 -15.62 27.78 22.54
CA SER A 276 -15.14 28.76 21.56
C SER A 276 -13.61 28.70 21.35
N GLU A 277 -13.01 27.52 21.43
CA GLU A 277 -11.56 27.39 21.26
C GLU A 277 -11.14 27.57 19.80
N SER A 278 -9.99 28.21 19.59
CA SER A 278 -9.49 28.57 18.25
C SER A 278 -8.50 27.56 17.67
N LYS A 279 -8.13 26.53 18.43
CA LYS A 279 -7.10 25.57 18.04
C LYS A 279 -7.45 24.19 18.56
N LEU A 280 -7.36 23.19 17.70
CA LEU A 280 -7.42 21.78 18.04
C LEU A 280 -6.00 21.21 18.04
N SER A 281 -5.61 20.52 19.12
CA SER A 281 -4.26 19.94 19.28
C SER A 281 -4.34 18.44 19.44
N VAL A 282 -4.13 17.70 18.36
CA VAL A 282 -4.22 16.23 18.36
C VAL A 282 -2.82 15.62 18.48
N GLN A 283 -2.50 15.07 19.65
CA GLN A 283 -1.33 14.22 19.85
C GLN A 283 -1.71 12.77 19.54
N SER A 284 -0.99 12.15 18.61
CA SER A 284 -1.24 10.77 18.19
C SER A 284 0.03 9.94 18.24
N ALA A 285 -0.12 8.71 18.73
CA ALA A 285 0.88 7.65 18.61
C ALA A 285 0.58 6.68 17.44
N ALA A 286 -0.45 6.98 16.63
CA ALA A 286 -0.76 6.25 15.41
C ALA A 286 0.23 6.60 14.28
N HIS A 287 -0.03 6.09 13.07
CA HIS A 287 0.80 6.36 11.90
C HIS A 287 0.36 7.62 11.15
N VAL A 288 -0.95 7.85 11.01
CA VAL A 288 -1.52 9.05 10.38
C VAL A 288 -2.73 9.54 11.17
N THR A 289 -2.98 10.83 11.15
CA THR A 289 -4.18 11.43 11.71
C THR A 289 -4.72 12.54 10.81
N HIS A 290 -6.02 12.49 10.54
CA HIS A 290 -6.75 13.55 9.82
C HIS A 290 -7.84 14.12 10.72
N ALA A 291 -7.95 15.45 10.81
CA ALA A 291 -8.94 16.14 11.62
C ALA A 291 -9.96 16.86 10.74
N PHE A 292 -11.21 16.80 11.17
CA PHE A 292 -12.36 17.40 10.51
C PHE A 292 -13.23 18.13 11.53
N ALA A 293 -13.82 19.26 11.14
CA ALA A 293 -14.89 19.94 11.88
C ALA A 293 -16.11 20.08 10.98
N ASP A 294 -17.27 19.63 11.46
CA ASP A 294 -18.55 19.66 10.72
C ASP A 294 -18.42 19.14 9.28
N GLY A 295 -17.64 18.07 9.10
CA GLY A 295 -17.35 17.45 7.80
C GLY A 295 -16.31 18.18 6.94
N THR A 296 -15.79 19.32 7.37
CA THR A 296 -14.73 20.07 6.67
C THR A 296 -13.36 19.62 7.15
N TYR A 297 -12.48 19.27 6.21
CA TYR A 297 -11.09 18.91 6.52
C TYR A 297 -10.31 20.11 7.07
N LEU A 298 -9.72 19.93 8.24
CA LEU A 298 -8.91 20.96 8.91
C LEU A 298 -7.41 20.80 8.64
N GLY A 299 -6.97 19.55 8.50
CA GLY A 299 -5.56 19.20 8.38
C GLY A 299 -5.28 17.80 8.89
N GLY A 300 -4.01 17.42 8.84
CA GLY A 300 -3.56 16.13 9.35
C GLY A 300 -2.05 16.12 9.49
N ALA A 301 -1.54 15.08 10.14
CA ALA A 301 -0.12 14.80 10.20
C ALA A 301 0.09 13.29 10.22
N HIS A 302 1.34 12.90 10.07
CA HIS A 302 1.76 11.51 10.14
C HIS A 302 3.05 11.42 10.95
N GLY A 303 3.28 10.22 11.50
CA GLY A 303 4.57 9.85 12.05
C GLY A 303 5.54 9.45 10.95
N SER A 304 6.68 8.93 11.37
CA SER A 304 7.63 8.24 10.51
C SER A 304 8.21 7.04 11.27
N GLN A 305 9.19 6.34 10.69
CA GLN A 305 9.95 5.35 11.46
C GLN A 305 10.65 6.01 12.66
N ASP A 306 11.23 7.21 12.50
CA ASP A 306 11.91 7.90 13.59
C ASP A 306 10.92 8.62 14.54
N VAL A 307 9.82 9.15 14.00
CA VAL A 307 8.83 9.92 14.75
C VAL A 307 7.64 9.02 15.10
N LYS A 308 7.77 8.31 16.23
CA LYS A 308 6.76 7.37 16.75
C LYS A 308 5.50 8.04 17.31
N SER A 309 5.55 9.35 17.57
CA SER A 309 4.41 10.15 18.02
C SER A 309 4.50 11.56 17.49
N PHE A 310 3.38 12.14 17.08
CA PHE A 310 3.33 13.49 16.51
C PHE A 310 2.17 14.28 17.12
N THR A 311 2.24 15.60 17.02
CA THR A 311 1.16 16.51 17.42
C THR A 311 0.76 17.37 16.25
N THR A 312 -0.54 17.36 15.92
CA THR A 312 -1.12 18.20 14.88
C THR A 312 -1.83 19.37 15.54
N GLN A 313 -1.45 20.59 15.20
CA GLN A 313 -2.19 21.78 15.60
C GLN A 313 -2.92 22.33 14.37
N VAL A 314 -4.25 22.32 14.40
CA VAL A 314 -5.07 22.89 13.33
C VAL A 314 -5.88 24.08 13.86
N PRO A 315 -5.94 25.20 13.11
CA PRO A 315 -6.84 26.29 13.46
C PRO A 315 -8.29 25.81 13.36
N LEU A 316 -9.09 26.17 14.36
CA LEU A 316 -10.47 25.76 14.47
C LEU A 316 -11.36 26.99 14.30
N THR A 317 -12.23 26.97 13.30
CA THR A 317 -13.29 27.97 13.13
C THR A 317 -14.60 27.26 13.38
N LEU A 318 -15.20 27.51 14.55
CA LEU A 318 -16.42 26.85 14.98
C LEU A 318 -17.63 27.73 14.73
N ASN A 319 -18.73 27.08 14.35
CA ASN A 319 -20.05 27.68 14.27
C ASN A 319 -20.61 27.94 15.68
N GLU A 320 -21.57 28.85 15.81
CA GLU A 320 -22.31 29.01 17.06
C GLU A 320 -23.07 27.72 17.39
N GLY A 321 -22.81 27.15 18.58
CA GLY A 321 -23.45 25.93 19.06
C GLY A 321 -22.50 24.73 19.14
N ALA A 322 -23.06 23.54 19.05
CA ALA A 322 -22.29 22.30 19.07
C ALA A 322 -21.69 22.04 17.69
N ASN A 323 -20.39 21.79 17.66
CA ASN A 323 -19.63 21.46 16.46
C ASN A 323 -19.12 20.01 16.59
N ASN A 324 -19.23 19.24 15.52
CA ASN A 324 -18.74 17.87 15.50
C ASN A 324 -17.28 17.84 15.05
N ILE A 325 -16.40 17.35 15.92
CA ILE A 325 -15.01 17.10 15.58
C ILE A 325 -14.83 15.62 15.34
N SER A 326 -14.41 15.28 14.12
CA SER A 326 -14.07 13.91 13.73
C SER A 326 -12.57 13.81 13.47
N ILE A 327 -11.91 12.84 14.09
CA ILE A 327 -10.50 12.54 13.93
C ILE A 327 -10.38 11.12 13.38
N LEU A 328 -9.83 10.99 12.17
CA LEU A 328 -9.46 9.71 11.59
C LEU A 328 -8.06 9.34 12.03
N SER A 329 -7.94 8.27 12.79
CA SER A 329 -6.67 7.62 13.12
C SER A 329 -6.40 6.49 12.15
N VAL A 330 -5.20 6.45 11.58
CA VAL A 330 -4.79 5.39 10.67
C VAL A 330 -3.55 4.68 11.23
N MET A 331 -3.62 3.37 11.29
CA MET A 331 -2.50 2.50 11.57
C MET A 331 -2.06 1.85 10.26
N ASP A 332 -0.86 2.18 9.80
CA ASP A 332 -0.17 1.41 8.77
C ASP A 332 0.09 -0.04 9.24
N ALA A 333 -0.04 -0.98 8.30
CA ALA A 333 0.15 -2.40 8.52
C ALA A 333 1.64 -2.74 8.54
N GLY A 334 2.20 -2.87 9.75
CA GLY A 334 3.63 -3.12 9.90
C GLY A 334 4.00 -3.95 11.13
N ALA A 335 5.30 -4.17 11.21
CA ALA A 335 6.06 -4.63 12.34
C ALA A 335 5.68 -3.98 13.70
N PHE A 336 5.57 -4.75 14.79
CA PHE A 336 5.41 -4.27 16.18
C PHE A 336 4.11 -3.54 16.53
N LEU A 337 3.01 -3.82 15.82
CA LEU A 337 1.69 -3.29 16.16
C LEU A 337 1.27 -3.64 17.59
N GLU A 338 1.73 -4.77 18.12
CA GLU A 338 1.50 -5.22 19.49
C GLU A 338 2.23 -4.39 20.56
N ARG A 339 3.23 -3.58 20.17
CA ARG A 339 4.06 -2.80 21.12
C ARG A 339 3.81 -1.30 21.09
N ARG A 340 2.98 -0.79 20.18
CA ARG A 340 2.67 0.64 20.09
C ARG A 340 1.28 0.93 20.65
N PRO A 341 1.17 1.57 21.84
CA PRO A 341 -0.12 2.10 22.27
C PRO A 341 -0.52 3.24 21.33
N SER A 342 -1.55 3.03 20.51
CA SER A 342 -2.11 4.03 19.60
C SER A 342 -3.15 4.85 20.36
N ILE A 343 -2.65 5.80 21.15
CA ILE A 343 -3.46 6.72 21.95
C ILE A 343 -3.51 8.06 21.23
N ILE A 344 -4.72 8.57 21.06
CA ILE A 344 -4.95 9.98 20.77
C ILE A 344 -5.09 10.72 22.10
N LYS A 345 -4.52 11.92 22.18
CA LYS A 345 -4.90 12.96 23.14
C LYS A 345 -5.30 14.17 22.29
N ALA A 346 -6.52 14.68 22.47
CA ALA A 346 -7.06 15.81 21.72
C ALA A 346 -7.37 16.96 22.68
#